data_AF-A0A358M2U5-F1
#
_entry.id   AF-A0A358M2U5-F1
#
_cell.length_a   1.000
_cell.length_b   1.000
_cell.length_c   1.000
_cell.angle_alpha   90.00
_cell.angle_beta   90.00
_cell.angle_gamma   90.00
#
_symmetry.space_group_name_H-M   'P 1'
#
loop_
_entity.id
_entity.type
_entity.pdbx_description
1 polymer ?
#
loop_
_entity_poly.entity_id
_entity_poly.type
_entity_poly.pdbx_seq_one_letter_code
_entity_poly.pdbx_strand_id
1 'polypeptide(L)'
;MSETAVASDSFDPALYQKYNVKRGLRNADSTGVLVGLTSIGDVRAYIMEENEKVPIDGKLLYRGISIEHLVDGFEKDRRFGFEETAYLLITGKLPDDRQLEEFKSLLDE
;
A
#
# COMPACT_ATOMS: atom_id res chain seq x y z
N MET A 1 29.97 8.30 17.97
CA MET A 1 29.18 7.14 17.54
C MET A 1 28.34 7.45 16.30
N SER A 2 27.52 8.52 16.29
CA SER A 2 26.75 8.90 15.09
C SER A 2 27.63 9.22 13.87
N GLU A 3 28.69 10.03 14.04
CA GLU A 3 29.59 10.37 12.93
C GLU A 3 30.33 9.15 12.34
N THR A 4 30.76 8.23 13.20
CA THR A 4 31.45 7.00 12.79
C THR A 4 30.53 6.10 11.97
N ALA A 5 29.27 5.94 12.39
CA ALA A 5 28.28 5.15 11.64
C ALA A 5 27.97 5.77 10.27
N VAL A 6 27.79 7.09 10.20
CA VAL A 6 27.56 7.79 8.92
C VAL A 6 28.76 7.65 7.98
N ALA A 7 29.99 7.77 8.49
CA ALA A 7 31.19 7.63 7.69
C ALA A 7 31.40 6.19 7.16
N SER A 8 31.00 5.17 7.92
CA SER A 8 31.16 3.76 7.52
C SER A 8 30.19 3.31 6.42
N ASP A 9 28.98 3.89 6.37
CA ASP A 9 27.91 3.46 5.45
C ASP A 9 27.56 4.52 4.38
N SER A 10 28.32 5.62 4.29
CA SER A 10 28.13 6.64 3.26
C SER A 10 28.82 6.25 1.95
N PHE A 11 28.03 6.12 0.89
CA PHE A 11 28.52 5.96 -0.48
C PHE A 11 28.53 7.30 -1.21
N ASP A 12 29.49 7.50 -2.12
CA ASP A 12 29.47 8.65 -3.04
C ASP A 12 28.14 8.65 -3.82
N PRO A 13 27.31 9.72 -3.71
CA PRO A 13 26.03 9.79 -4.39
C PRO A 13 26.10 9.61 -5.91
N ALA A 14 27.25 9.94 -6.54
CA ALA A 14 27.46 9.75 -7.97
C ALA A 14 27.41 8.27 -8.40
N LEU A 15 27.70 7.34 -7.47
CA LEU A 15 27.64 5.89 -7.76
C LEU A 15 26.22 5.43 -8.06
N TYR A 16 25.19 6.05 -7.47
CA TYR A 16 23.79 5.71 -7.79
C TYR A 16 23.45 6.01 -9.24
N GLN A 17 23.96 7.13 -9.78
CA GLN A 17 23.80 7.47 -11.18
C GLN A 17 24.63 6.56 -12.08
N LYS A 18 25.91 6.34 -11.74
CA LYS A 18 26.83 5.48 -12.50
C LYS A 18 26.33 4.06 -12.69
N TYR A 19 25.75 3.46 -11.64
CA TYR A 19 25.25 2.08 -11.67
C TYR A 19 23.73 1.97 -11.84
N ASN A 20 23.03 3.09 -12.12
CA ASN A 20 21.57 3.15 -12.25
C ASN A 20 20.81 2.55 -11.04
N VAL A 21 21.37 2.71 -9.83
CA VAL A 21 20.77 2.22 -8.59
C VAL A 21 19.66 3.16 -8.16
N LYS A 22 18.46 2.62 -8.02
CA LYS A 22 17.25 3.35 -7.66
C LYS A 22 17.14 3.52 -6.14
N ARG A 23 17.65 4.64 -5.63
CA ARG A 23 17.58 4.97 -4.20
C ARG A 23 16.15 4.93 -3.70
N GLY A 24 15.89 4.17 -2.64
CA GLY A 24 14.55 4.04 -2.05
C GLY A 24 13.49 3.52 -3.04
N LEU A 25 13.90 2.77 -4.06
CA LEU A 25 13.02 2.28 -5.14
C LEU A 25 12.32 3.43 -5.89
N ARG A 26 13.04 4.52 -6.17
CA ARG A 26 12.55 5.66 -6.96
C ARG A 26 13.36 5.90 -8.24
N ASN A 27 12.64 6.30 -9.28
CA ASN A 27 13.19 6.79 -10.54
C ASN A 27 13.66 8.25 -10.39
N ALA A 28 14.43 8.72 -11.39
CA ALA A 28 14.94 10.09 -11.41
C ALA A 28 13.82 11.16 -11.52
N ASP A 29 12.67 10.79 -12.07
CA ASP A 29 11.45 11.61 -12.11
C ASP A 29 10.61 11.51 -10.82
N SER A 30 11.19 10.97 -9.74
CA SER A 30 10.57 10.69 -8.43
C SER A 30 9.45 9.63 -8.41
N THR A 31 9.11 9.03 -9.56
CA THR A 31 8.14 7.92 -9.60
C THR A 31 8.69 6.68 -8.91
N GLY A 32 7.81 5.79 -8.45
CA GLY A 32 8.20 4.51 -7.88
C GLY A 32 8.77 3.56 -8.94
N VAL A 33 9.70 2.70 -8.52
CA VAL A 33 10.18 1.58 -9.33
C VAL A 33 9.16 0.45 -9.24
N LEU A 34 8.77 -0.09 -10.39
CA LEU A 34 7.96 -1.32 -10.44
C LEU A 34 8.82 -2.50 -9.99
N VAL A 35 8.59 -2.98 -8.77
CA VAL A 35 9.34 -4.11 -8.18
C VAL A 35 8.55 -5.42 -8.12
N GLY A 36 7.26 -5.38 -8.48
CA GLY A 36 6.42 -6.57 -8.46
C GLY A 36 4.97 -6.26 -8.82
N LEU A 37 4.18 -7.31 -8.93
CA LEU A 37 2.74 -7.25 -9.13
C LEU A 37 2.05 -7.66 -7.83
N THR A 38 1.07 -6.88 -7.41
CA THR A 38 0.24 -7.20 -6.25
C THR A 38 -1.21 -6.87 -6.55
N SER A 39 -2.12 -7.64 -5.95
CA SER A 39 -3.55 -7.31 -5.91
C SER A 39 -4.00 -6.88 -4.52
N ILE A 40 -3.09 -6.74 -3.55
CA ILE A 40 -3.42 -6.41 -2.15
C ILE A 40 -3.91 -4.97 -2.01
N GLY A 41 -3.11 -4.02 -2.49
CA GLY A 41 -3.39 -2.59 -2.37
C GLY A 41 -3.03 -1.83 -3.65
N ASP A 42 -3.83 -0.83 -3.97
CA ASP A 42 -3.62 0.07 -5.11
C ASP A 42 -3.78 1.53 -4.65
N VAL A 43 -2.75 2.34 -4.88
CA VAL A 43 -2.70 3.75 -4.49
C VAL A 43 -2.61 4.59 -5.76
N ARG A 44 -3.61 5.44 -5.98
CA ARG A 44 -3.70 6.30 -7.17
C ARG A 44 -3.66 7.76 -6.75
N ALA A 45 -2.57 8.44 -7.06
CA ALA A 45 -2.41 9.88 -6.82
C ALA A 45 -2.64 10.73 -8.08
N TYR A 46 -2.68 10.08 -9.25
CA TYR A 46 -2.89 10.71 -10.55
C TYR A 46 -3.52 9.71 -11.52
N ILE A 47 -4.07 10.24 -12.61
CA ILE A 47 -4.52 9.49 -13.77
C ILE A 47 -3.76 9.97 -15.01
N MET A 48 -3.77 9.16 -16.06
CA MET A 48 -3.26 9.56 -17.37
C MET A 48 -4.44 10.02 -18.23
N GLU A 49 -4.50 11.31 -18.55
CA GLU A 49 -5.47 11.89 -19.48
C GLU A 49 -4.69 12.50 -20.65
N GLU A 50 -5.03 12.12 -21.90
CA GLU A 50 -4.35 12.64 -23.10
C GLU A 50 -2.80 12.54 -23.08
N ASN A 51 -2.26 11.48 -22.45
CA ASN A 51 -0.82 11.27 -22.17
C ASN A 51 -0.19 12.25 -21.16
N GLU A 52 -0.99 13.06 -20.47
CA GLU A 52 -0.56 13.91 -19.37
C GLU A 52 -0.94 13.31 -18.01
N LYS A 53 -0.09 13.53 -17.00
CA LYS A 53 -0.37 13.12 -15.61
C LYS A 53 -1.24 14.19 -14.96
N VAL A 54 -2.50 13.87 -14.70
CA VAL A 54 -3.43 14.76 -14.00
C VAL A 54 -3.58 14.28 -12.56
N PRO A 55 -3.26 15.12 -11.56
CA PRO A 55 -3.44 14.75 -10.15
C PRO A 55 -4.93 14.54 -9.84
N ILE A 56 -5.22 13.59 -8.95
CA ILE A 56 -6.58 13.33 -8.47
C ILE A 56 -6.61 13.36 -6.95
N ASP A 57 -7.81 13.44 -6.39
CA ASP A 57 -8.03 13.10 -4.99
C ASP A 57 -7.58 11.66 -4.78
N GLY A 58 -6.54 11.50 -3.97
CA GLY A 58 -5.81 10.24 -3.84
C GLY A 58 -6.74 9.10 -3.47
N LYS A 59 -6.68 7.99 -4.22
CA LYS A 59 -7.50 6.81 -3.97
C LYS A 59 -6.66 5.68 -3.40
N LEU A 60 -7.19 5.01 -2.39
CA LEU A 60 -6.65 3.77 -1.86
C LEU A 60 -7.69 2.66 -2.05
N LEU A 61 -7.28 1.55 -2.65
CA LEU A 61 -8.11 0.39 -2.84
C LEU A 61 -7.46 -0.83 -2.19
N TYR A 62 -8.25 -1.64 -1.49
CA TYR A 62 -7.84 -2.95 -0.99
C TYR A 62 -8.55 -4.04 -1.78
N ARG A 63 -7.79 -4.93 -2.41
CA ARG A 63 -8.33 -6.01 -3.27
C ARG A 63 -9.34 -5.50 -4.32
N GLY A 64 -9.14 -4.27 -4.81
CA GLY A 64 -10.01 -3.62 -5.79
C GLY A 64 -11.25 -2.90 -5.20
N ILE A 65 -11.45 -2.93 -3.89
CA ILE A 65 -12.53 -2.22 -3.19
C ILE A 65 -11.99 -0.89 -2.67
N SER A 66 -12.67 0.24 -2.95
CA SER A 66 -12.27 1.53 -2.36
C SER A 66 -12.38 1.48 -0.84
N ILE A 67 -11.42 2.08 -0.13
CA ILE A 67 -11.51 2.20 1.33
C ILE A 67 -12.75 2.98 1.76
N GLU A 68 -13.22 3.94 0.95
CA GLU A 68 -14.42 4.73 1.27
C GLU A 68 -15.64 3.81 1.35
N HIS A 69 -15.76 2.87 0.42
CA HIS A 69 -16.86 1.89 0.43
C HIS A 69 -16.79 0.95 1.63
N LEU A 70 -15.58 0.55 2.06
CA LEU A 70 -15.41 -0.28 3.25
C LEU A 70 -15.85 0.49 4.51
N VAL A 71 -15.32 1.71 4.69
CA VAL A 71 -15.65 2.56 5.84
C VAL A 71 -17.14 2.89 5.89
N ASP A 72 -17.76 3.23 4.75
CA ASP A 72 -19.20 3.50 4.68
C ASP A 72 -20.04 2.32 5.17
N GLY A 73 -19.63 1.08 4.88
CA GLY A 73 -20.29 -0.12 5.37
C GLY A 73 -20.15 -0.27 6.90
N PHE A 74 -18.93 -0.11 7.40
CA PHE A 74 -18.63 -0.22 8.83
C PHE A 74 -19.34 0.86 9.66
N GLU A 75 -19.38 2.10 9.19
CA GLU A 75 -20.07 3.19 9.88
C GLU A 75 -21.59 2.97 9.96
N LYS A 76 -22.21 2.54 8.86
CA LYS A 76 -23.65 2.23 8.82
C LYS A 76 -24.02 1.12 9.82
N ASP A 77 -23.17 0.10 9.93
CA ASP A 77 -23.39 -1.03 10.82
C ASP A 77 -22.85 -0.80 12.25
N ARG A 78 -22.18 0.34 12.50
CA ARG A 78 -21.49 0.66 13.76
C ARG A 78 -20.46 -0.39 14.18
N ARG A 79 -19.66 -0.85 13.21
CA ARG A 79 -18.58 -1.83 13.41
C ARG A 79 -17.22 -1.17 13.23
N PHE A 80 -16.17 -1.74 13.82
CA PHE A 80 -14.79 -1.27 13.61
C PHE A 80 -14.21 -1.68 12.26
N GLY A 81 -14.60 -2.85 11.74
CA GLY A 81 -14.20 -3.33 10.41
C GLY A 81 -12.78 -3.87 10.28
N PHE A 82 -12.00 -3.94 11.38
CA PHE A 82 -10.62 -4.43 11.36
C PHE A 82 -10.54 -5.89 10.90
N GLU A 83 -11.30 -6.78 11.52
CA GLU A 83 -11.24 -8.22 11.25
C GLU A 83 -11.72 -8.54 9.83
N GLU A 84 -12.77 -7.84 9.36
CA GLU A 84 -13.27 -7.97 8.00
C GLU A 84 -12.24 -7.48 6.96
N THR A 85 -11.58 -6.34 7.24
CA THR A 85 -10.52 -5.79 6.38
C THR A 85 -9.28 -6.70 6.36
N ALA A 86 -8.87 -7.22 7.51
CA ALA A 86 -7.75 -8.16 7.62
C ALA A 86 -8.06 -9.45 6.84
N TYR A 87 -9.27 -10.00 7.01
CA TYR A 87 -9.74 -11.14 6.24
C TYR A 87 -9.69 -10.87 4.72
N LEU A 88 -10.19 -9.71 4.27
CA LEU A 88 -10.11 -9.28 2.87
C LEU A 88 -8.67 -9.24 2.37
N LEU A 89 -7.76 -8.61 3.10
CA LEU A 89 -6.37 -8.47 2.68
C LEU A 89 -5.67 -9.82 2.58
N ILE A 90 -5.92 -10.75 3.49
CA ILE A 90 -5.32 -12.09 3.50
C ILE A 90 -5.92 -12.98 2.40
N THR A 91 -7.24 -13.06 2.34
CA THR A 91 -7.95 -14.05 1.49
C THR A 91 -8.30 -13.55 0.10
N GLY A 92 -8.34 -12.22 -0.08
CA GLY A 92 -8.78 -11.57 -1.31
C GLY A 92 -10.31 -11.45 -1.45
N LYS A 93 -11.09 -11.82 -0.44
CA LYS A 93 -12.56 -11.77 -0.45
C LYS A 93 -13.10 -11.26 0.88
N LEU A 94 -14.28 -10.64 0.86
CA LEU A 94 -15.00 -10.34 2.10
C LEU A 94 -15.53 -11.65 2.71
N PRO A 95 -15.49 -11.81 4.03
CA PRO A 95 -16.05 -12.97 4.70
C PRO A 95 -17.59 -12.90 4.69
N ASP A 96 -18.23 -14.07 4.71
CA ASP A 96 -19.60 -14.18 5.22
C ASP A 96 -19.62 -14.16 6.77
N ASP A 97 -20.82 -14.10 7.37
CA ASP A 97 -20.97 -14.02 8.83
C ASP A 97 -20.26 -15.15 9.57
N ARG A 98 -20.34 -16.38 9.05
CA ARG A 98 -19.71 -17.55 9.67
C ARG A 98 -18.19 -17.49 9.56
N GLN A 99 -17.68 -17.13 8.38
CA GLN A 99 -16.25 -16.95 8.15
C GLN A 99 -15.67 -15.84 9.04
N LEU A 100 -16.42 -14.78 9.28
CA LEU A 100 -16.00 -13.68 10.13
C LEU A 100 -15.96 -14.09 11.61
N GLU A 101 -16.97 -14.83 12.10
CA GLU A 101 -16.96 -15.41 13.45
C GLU A 101 -15.78 -16.37 13.67
N GLU A 102 -15.55 -17.27 12.72
CA GLU A 102 -14.41 -18.19 12.75
C GLU A 102 -13.08 -17.43 12.78
N PHE A 103 -12.93 -16.40 11.94
CA PHE A 103 -11.71 -15.59 11.88
C PHE A 103 -11.47 -14.78 13.16
N LYS A 104 -12.53 -14.22 13.76
CA LYS A 104 -12.44 -13.54 15.06
C LYS A 104 -11.96 -14.47 16.16
N SER A 105 -12.53 -15.69 16.20
CA SER A 105 -12.17 -16.69 17.20
C SER A 105 -10.67 -17.06 17.12
N LEU A 106 -10.11 -17.10 15.91
CA LEU A 106 -8.67 -17.33 15.69
C LEU A 106 -7.77 -16.17 16.10
N LEU A 107 -8.27 -14.92 16.11
CA LEU A 107 -7.50 -13.74 16.52
C LEU A 107 -7.52 -13.51 18.04
N ASP A 108 -8.55 -14.02 18.72
CA ASP A 108 -8.75 -13.91 20.17
C ASP A 108 -8.07 -15.06 20.96
N GLU A 109 -7.44 -16.02 20.28
CA GLU A 109 -6.54 -17.04 20.87
C GLU A 109 -5.12 -16.51 21.12
#